data_AF-A0A9X1LSN0-F1
#
_entry.id   AF-A0A9X1LSN0-F1
#
_cell.length_a   1.000
_cell.length_b   1.000
_cell.length_c   1.000
_cell.angle_alpha   90.00
_cell.angle_beta   90.00
_cell.angle_gamma   90.00
#
_symmetry.space_group_name_H-M   'P 1'
#
loop_
_entity.id
_entity.type
_entity.pdbx_description
1 polymer ?
#
loop_
_entity_poly.entity_id
_entity_poly.type
_entity_poly.pdbx_seq_one_letter_code
_entity_poly.pdbx_strand_id
1 'polypeptide(L)'
;MTETAVYAAGGVVWRVVDDKLRVLLIHRTKYRDVTLPKGKVDPGEMLAETATREIHEETGIRVALGVHVGVSRYHLPSKRTKIVHYWAAEATDAAIRASAFVPNKEIAAIEWVTPKKALSRLSYPVDVEILENFVRLVDEGVLRTFPIIALRHAKALAREDWEGTDATRPLSPRGKKQADSIVGPLLAFGARKLISSPATRCLKTMTPLSAALGRKVEKNALISQDAWEDGVSDARTVIGHRVRSRKATVLCSHGPVLPDILSELALATGTLRGSYLGSASALEPGAFSVVHLSVDNPGSGIVAIETHAPKV
;
A
#
# COMPACT_ATOMS: atom_id res chain seq x y z
N MET A 1 33.23 4.57 2.67
CA MET A 1 32.15 5.16 1.84
C MET A 1 30.95 4.24 1.96
N THR A 2 29.89 4.67 2.62
CA THR A 2 28.65 3.89 2.74
C THR A 2 28.04 3.75 1.35
N GLU A 3 28.10 2.56 0.75
CA GLU A 3 27.50 2.32 -0.56
C GLU A 3 25.98 2.48 -0.44
N THR A 4 25.43 3.59 -0.93
CA THR A 4 23.99 3.84 -0.90
C THR A 4 23.27 2.80 -1.75
N ALA A 5 22.38 2.00 -1.17
CA ALA A 5 21.59 1.02 -1.89
C ALA A 5 20.78 1.66 -3.05
N VAL A 6 20.53 0.90 -4.11
CA VAL A 6 19.62 1.27 -5.20
C VAL A 6 18.26 0.65 -4.90
N TYR A 7 17.28 1.48 -4.58
CA TYR A 7 15.91 1.02 -4.35
C TYR A 7 15.11 0.97 -5.66
N ALA A 8 14.29 -0.06 -5.77
CA ALA A 8 13.41 -0.32 -6.90
C ALA A 8 12.12 -0.97 -6.39
N ALA A 9 11.06 -0.89 -7.18
CA ALA A 9 9.79 -1.49 -6.86
C ALA A 9 9.06 -1.96 -8.13
N GLY A 10 8.20 -2.95 -7.96
CA GLY A 10 7.43 -3.55 -9.04
C GLY A 10 6.33 -4.46 -8.51
N GLY A 11 5.86 -5.39 -9.35
CA GLY A 11 4.82 -6.30 -8.90
C GLY A 11 4.68 -7.58 -9.70
N VAL A 12 4.07 -8.57 -9.05
CA VAL A 12 3.50 -9.74 -9.72
C VAL A 12 2.11 -9.34 -10.17
N VAL A 13 2.00 -8.88 -11.42
CA VAL A 13 0.73 -8.48 -12.01
C VAL A 13 -0.02 -9.74 -12.45
N TRP A 14 -1.25 -9.90 -12.00
CA TRP A 14 -2.03 -11.11 -12.22
C TRP A 14 -3.46 -10.81 -12.68
N ARG A 15 -4.08 -11.80 -13.32
CA ARG A 15 -5.51 -11.79 -13.65
C ARG A 15 -6.06 -13.21 -13.70
N VAL A 16 -7.38 -13.35 -13.64
CA VAL A 16 -8.07 -14.62 -13.86
C VAL A 16 -8.80 -14.54 -15.20
N VAL A 17 -8.58 -15.54 -16.06
CA VAL A 17 -9.27 -15.69 -17.35
C VAL A 17 -9.76 -17.12 -17.45
N ASP A 18 -11.05 -17.32 -17.64
CA ASP A 18 -11.69 -18.65 -17.68
C ASP A 18 -11.28 -19.53 -16.47
N ASP A 19 -11.40 -18.95 -15.26
CA ASP A 19 -11.00 -19.53 -13.97
C ASP A 19 -9.52 -19.94 -13.86
N LYS A 20 -8.68 -19.48 -14.80
CA LYS A 20 -7.24 -19.78 -14.83
C LYS A 20 -6.45 -18.54 -14.47
N LEU A 21 -5.66 -18.66 -13.41
CA LEU A 21 -4.70 -17.64 -13.02
C LEU A 21 -3.65 -17.43 -14.11
N ARG A 22 -3.39 -16.17 -14.41
CA ARG A 22 -2.33 -15.71 -15.31
C ARG A 22 -1.49 -14.66 -14.60
N VAL A 23 -0.17 -14.72 -14.81
CA VAL A 23 0.78 -13.71 -14.37
C VAL A 23 1.43 -13.06 -15.59
N LEU A 24 1.76 -11.77 -15.46
CA LEU A 24 2.38 -10.98 -16.50
C LEU A 24 3.89 -11.06 -16.41
N LEU A 25 4.53 -11.35 -17.54
CA LEU A 25 5.98 -11.24 -17.72
C LEU A 25 6.28 -10.15 -18.74
N ILE A 26 7.42 -9.48 -18.55
CA ILE A 26 7.96 -8.51 -19.50
C ILE A 26 9.23 -9.06 -20.14
N HIS A 27 9.39 -8.81 -21.45
CA HIS A 27 10.57 -9.17 -22.23
C HIS A 27 11.39 -7.90 -22.48
N ARG A 28 12.59 -7.78 -21.92
CA ARG A 28 13.38 -6.55 -22.00
C ARG A 28 14.27 -6.54 -23.24
N THR A 29 14.14 -5.52 -24.07
CA THR A 29 14.82 -5.39 -25.37
C THR A 29 16.34 -5.40 -25.22
N LYS A 30 16.88 -4.62 -24.26
CA LYS A 30 18.32 -4.43 -24.08
C LYS A 30 19.05 -5.67 -23.56
N TYR A 31 18.41 -6.41 -22.65
CA TYR A 31 19.04 -7.52 -21.93
C TYR A 31 18.62 -8.88 -22.50
N ARG A 32 17.56 -8.92 -23.31
CA ARG A 32 16.96 -10.14 -23.87
C ARG A 32 16.61 -11.15 -22.77
N ASP A 33 16.16 -10.62 -21.64
CA ASP A 33 15.72 -11.39 -20.48
C ASP A 33 14.20 -11.26 -20.27
N VAL A 34 13.67 -12.16 -19.44
CA VAL A 34 12.27 -12.21 -19.03
C VAL A 34 12.19 -11.99 -17.54
N THR A 35 11.51 -10.94 -17.12
CA THR A 35 11.39 -10.55 -15.69
C THR A 35 9.97 -10.17 -15.32
N LEU A 36 9.75 -9.95 -14.02
CA LEU A 36 8.60 -9.21 -13.52
C LEU A 36 8.77 -7.70 -13.82
N PRO A 37 7.67 -6.94 -13.98
CA PRO A 37 7.75 -5.49 -14.15
C PRO A 37 8.25 -4.81 -12.87
N LYS A 38 9.23 -3.93 -13.02
CA LYS A 38 9.94 -3.24 -11.92
C LYS A 38 10.94 -2.21 -12.45
N GLY A 39 11.00 -1.06 -11.78
CA GLY A 39 12.04 -0.06 -12.03
C GLY A 39 12.46 0.69 -10.77
N LYS A 40 13.23 1.76 -10.96
CA LYS A 40 13.94 2.43 -9.87
C LYS A 40 13.03 3.46 -9.20
N VAL A 41 13.24 3.66 -7.90
CA VAL A 41 12.57 4.74 -7.16
C VAL A 41 13.12 6.08 -7.63
N ASP A 42 12.22 6.99 -8.03
CA ASP A 42 12.59 8.35 -8.39
C ASP A 42 12.83 9.24 -7.15
N PRO A 43 13.57 10.35 -7.28
CA PRO A 43 13.78 11.28 -6.17
C PRO A 43 12.46 11.76 -5.56
N GLY A 44 12.31 11.59 -4.25
CA GLY A 44 11.09 11.95 -3.51
C GLY A 44 10.01 10.88 -3.50
N GLU A 45 10.12 9.85 -4.32
CA GLU A 45 9.12 8.81 -4.49
C GLU A 45 9.21 7.72 -3.39
N MET A 46 8.07 7.17 -2.98
CA MET A 46 7.95 6.02 -2.08
C MET A 46 7.74 4.71 -2.86
N LEU A 47 8.18 3.58 -2.30
CA LEU A 47 8.22 2.30 -3.03
C LEU A 47 6.86 1.87 -3.61
N ALA A 48 5.76 2.12 -2.91
CA ALA A 48 4.43 1.71 -3.37
C ALA A 48 3.98 2.49 -4.62
N GLU A 49 4.18 3.81 -4.66
CA GLU A 49 3.88 4.58 -5.87
C GLU A 49 4.84 4.24 -7.02
N THR A 50 6.14 4.02 -6.73
CA THR A 50 7.11 3.51 -7.71
C THR A 50 6.60 2.21 -8.36
N ALA A 51 6.13 1.24 -7.57
CA ALA A 51 5.63 -0.02 -8.11
C ALA A 51 4.49 0.21 -9.11
N THR A 52 3.52 1.05 -8.76
CA THR A 52 2.38 1.33 -9.66
C THR A 52 2.76 2.12 -10.90
N ARG A 53 3.70 3.08 -10.78
CA ARG A 53 4.22 3.85 -11.91
C ARG A 53 4.96 2.94 -12.87
N GLU A 54 5.91 2.15 -12.38
CA GLU A 54 6.73 1.26 -13.19
C GLU A 54 5.89 0.17 -13.88
N ILE A 55 4.93 -0.44 -13.16
CA ILE A 55 3.98 -1.37 -13.78
C ILE A 55 3.24 -0.69 -14.93
N HIS A 56 2.77 0.55 -14.75
CA HIS A 56 2.06 1.27 -15.79
C HIS A 56 2.97 1.68 -16.96
N GLU A 57 4.20 2.12 -16.71
CA GLU A 57 5.15 2.51 -17.75
C GLU A 57 5.59 1.32 -18.61
N GLU A 58 5.89 0.18 -17.98
CA GLU A 58 6.37 -1.01 -18.69
C GLU A 58 5.25 -1.81 -19.37
N THR A 59 4.01 -1.70 -18.89
CA THR A 59 2.91 -2.61 -19.32
C THR A 59 1.65 -1.90 -19.79
N GLY A 60 1.55 -0.57 -19.65
CA GLY A 60 0.34 0.21 -19.92
C GLY A 60 -0.83 -0.08 -18.98
N ILE A 61 -0.69 -0.99 -18.01
CA ILE A 61 -1.78 -1.44 -17.14
C ILE A 61 -1.77 -0.64 -15.84
N ARG A 62 -2.90 -0.01 -15.53
CA ARG A 62 -3.11 0.65 -14.23
C ARG A 62 -3.61 -0.34 -13.20
N VAL A 63 -2.92 -0.41 -12.07
CA VAL A 63 -3.24 -1.34 -10.98
C VAL A 63 -3.35 -0.62 -9.64
N ALA A 64 -4.03 -1.28 -8.70
CA ALA A 64 -3.86 -1.01 -7.27
C ALA A 64 -3.07 -2.16 -6.64
N LEU A 65 -2.24 -1.86 -5.66
CA LEU A 65 -1.42 -2.85 -4.97
C LEU A 65 -2.27 -3.64 -3.96
N GLY A 66 -2.09 -4.95 -4.00
CA GLY A 66 -2.48 -5.89 -2.95
C GLY A 66 -1.31 -6.17 -2.00
N VAL A 67 -1.19 -7.41 -1.54
CA VAL A 67 -0.22 -7.83 -0.53
C VAL A 67 1.22 -7.68 -1.02
N HIS A 68 2.14 -7.26 -0.13
CA HIS A 68 3.58 -7.33 -0.38
C HIS A 68 4.03 -8.79 -0.53
N VAL A 69 4.64 -9.12 -1.67
CA VAL A 69 5.01 -10.50 -2.03
C VAL A 69 6.43 -10.84 -1.56
N GLY A 70 7.33 -9.87 -1.56
CA GLY A 70 8.70 -10.10 -1.13
C GLY A 70 9.70 -9.04 -1.56
N VAL A 71 10.96 -9.26 -1.18
CA VAL A 71 12.08 -8.36 -1.49
C VAL A 71 13.23 -9.15 -2.09
N SER A 72 13.63 -8.80 -3.32
CA SER A 72 14.84 -9.32 -3.95
C SER A 72 16.04 -8.42 -3.60
N ARG A 73 17.17 -9.03 -3.22
CA ARG A 73 18.41 -8.31 -2.90
C ARG A 73 19.58 -8.92 -3.68
N TYR A 74 20.28 -8.09 -4.45
CA TYR A 74 21.44 -8.55 -5.23
C TYR A 74 22.42 -7.40 -5.48
N HIS A 75 23.68 -7.74 -5.77
CA HIS A 75 24.73 -6.76 -6.03
C HIS A 75 24.75 -6.36 -7.51
N LEU A 76 24.91 -5.06 -7.77
CA LEU A 76 25.14 -4.54 -9.12
C LEU A 76 26.63 -4.67 -9.50
N PRO A 77 26.98 -4.58 -10.81
CA PRO A 77 28.39 -4.47 -11.23
C PRO A 77 29.14 -3.32 -10.56
N SER A 78 28.41 -2.27 -10.16
CA SER A 78 28.92 -1.13 -9.37
C SER A 78 29.15 -1.43 -7.89
N LYS A 79 29.08 -2.70 -7.45
CA LYS A 79 29.11 -3.19 -6.05
C LYS A 79 27.97 -2.77 -5.13
N ARG A 80 27.30 -1.64 -5.43
CA ARG A 80 26.07 -1.21 -4.75
C ARG A 80 25.03 -2.33 -4.69
N THR A 81 24.41 -2.50 -3.53
CA THR A 81 23.26 -3.39 -3.35
C THR A 81 22.01 -2.82 -4.03
N LYS A 82 21.33 -3.62 -4.85
CA LYS A 82 19.99 -3.32 -5.36
C LYS A 82 18.95 -4.08 -4.54
N ILE A 83 17.92 -3.36 -4.11
CA ILE A 83 16.81 -3.86 -3.29
C ILE A 83 15.52 -3.58 -4.05
N VAL A 84 14.79 -4.64 -4.43
CA VAL A 84 13.53 -4.54 -5.18
C VAL A 84 12.39 -5.05 -4.33
N HIS A 85 11.36 -4.23 -4.12
CA HIS A 85 10.13 -4.66 -3.45
C HIS A 85 9.05 -5.02 -4.48
N TYR A 86 8.34 -6.12 -4.25
CA TYR A 86 7.27 -6.57 -5.13
C TYR A 86 5.94 -6.69 -4.39
N TRP A 87 4.87 -6.25 -5.04
CA TRP A 87 3.48 -6.41 -4.58
C TRP A 87 2.68 -7.27 -5.57
N ALA A 88 1.66 -7.96 -5.06
CA ALA A 88 0.64 -8.57 -5.92
C ALA A 88 -0.25 -7.45 -6.47
N ALA A 89 -0.58 -7.49 -7.76
CA ALA A 89 -1.39 -6.46 -8.39
C ALA A 89 -2.41 -7.07 -9.36
N GLU A 90 -3.70 -6.94 -9.06
CA GLU A 90 -4.77 -7.46 -9.92
C GLU A 90 -4.98 -6.52 -11.12
N ALA A 91 -4.76 -7.04 -12.33
CA ALA A 91 -5.11 -6.36 -13.56
C ALA A 91 -6.58 -6.65 -13.92
N THR A 92 -7.46 -5.73 -13.53
CA THR A 92 -8.89 -5.82 -13.85
C THR A 92 -9.13 -5.82 -15.37
N ASP A 93 -10.23 -6.41 -15.83
CA ASP A 93 -10.59 -6.41 -17.26
C ASP A 93 -10.67 -5.00 -17.85
N ALA A 94 -11.15 -4.02 -17.07
CA ALA A 94 -11.19 -2.63 -17.47
C ALA A 94 -9.77 -2.06 -17.67
N ALA A 95 -8.83 -2.38 -16.79
CA ALA A 95 -7.43 -1.97 -16.91
C ALA A 95 -6.72 -2.65 -18.09
N ILE A 96 -7.03 -3.92 -18.37
CA ILE A 96 -6.53 -4.62 -19.56
C ILE A 96 -7.05 -3.98 -20.84
N ARG A 97 -8.35 -3.70 -20.93
CA ARG A 97 -8.95 -3.04 -22.11
C ARG A 97 -8.43 -1.62 -22.31
N ALA A 98 -8.13 -0.91 -21.23
CA ALA A 98 -7.56 0.43 -21.28
C ALA A 98 -6.03 0.44 -21.45
N SER A 99 -5.38 -0.73 -21.42
CA SER A 99 -3.92 -0.79 -21.58
C SER A 99 -3.52 -0.30 -22.96
N ALA A 100 -2.56 0.61 -22.99
CA ALA A 100 -2.00 1.19 -24.20
C ALA A 100 -0.55 0.74 -24.41
N PHE A 101 -0.20 -0.48 -23.98
CA PHE A 101 1.17 -0.99 -24.15
C PHE A 101 1.57 -0.99 -25.63
N VAL A 102 2.70 -0.35 -25.91
CA VAL A 102 3.38 -0.41 -27.20
C VAL A 102 4.83 -0.80 -26.94
N PRO A 103 5.35 -1.83 -27.63
CA PRO A 103 6.76 -2.19 -27.57
C PRO A 103 7.67 -0.97 -27.79
N ASN A 104 8.69 -0.86 -26.96
CA ASN A 104 9.63 0.26 -26.99
C ASN A 104 11.08 -0.22 -26.81
N LYS A 105 12.01 0.73 -26.69
CA LYS A 105 13.45 0.43 -26.55
C LYS A 105 13.80 -0.32 -25.26
N GLU A 106 12.92 -0.30 -24.28
CA GLU A 106 13.09 -0.97 -22.98
C GLU A 106 12.35 -2.31 -22.94
N ILE A 107 11.06 -2.33 -23.31
CA ILE A 107 10.20 -3.51 -23.27
C ILE A 107 9.80 -3.92 -24.69
N ALA A 108 10.24 -5.11 -25.11
CA ALA A 108 9.95 -5.67 -26.43
C ALA A 108 8.55 -6.30 -26.50
N ALA A 109 8.09 -6.92 -25.41
CA ALA A 109 6.81 -7.59 -25.34
C ALA A 109 6.37 -7.79 -23.90
N ILE A 110 5.06 -7.98 -23.72
CA ILE A 110 4.45 -8.47 -22.48
C ILE A 110 3.72 -9.78 -22.77
N GLU A 111 3.75 -10.72 -21.82
CA GLU A 111 3.13 -12.03 -21.99
C GLU A 111 2.37 -12.47 -20.74
N TRP A 112 1.13 -12.92 -20.92
CA TRP A 112 0.33 -13.57 -19.88
C TRP A 112 0.54 -15.08 -19.90
N VAL A 113 1.04 -15.64 -18.79
CA VAL A 113 1.34 -17.08 -18.68
C VAL A 113 0.78 -17.68 -17.40
N THR A 114 0.71 -19.01 -17.30
CA THR A 114 0.42 -19.68 -16.01
C THR A 114 1.58 -19.45 -15.03
N PRO A 115 1.34 -19.51 -13.71
CA PRO A 115 2.42 -19.46 -12.71
C PRO A 115 3.52 -20.51 -12.98
N LYS A 116 3.14 -21.75 -13.28
CA LYS A 116 4.07 -22.83 -13.65
C LYS A 116 4.97 -22.46 -14.83
N LYS A 117 4.41 -21.86 -15.88
CA LYS A 117 5.17 -21.44 -17.06
C LYS A 117 6.04 -20.23 -16.75
N ALA A 118 5.59 -19.31 -15.90
CA ALA A 118 6.42 -18.18 -15.46
C ALA A 118 7.63 -18.63 -14.64
N LEU A 119 7.47 -19.57 -13.71
CA LEU A 119 8.58 -20.15 -12.94
C LEU A 119 9.68 -20.73 -13.86
N SER A 120 9.28 -21.37 -14.97
CA SER A 120 10.24 -21.91 -15.95
C SER A 120 10.88 -20.88 -16.90
N ARG A 121 10.36 -19.64 -16.95
CA ARG A 121 10.75 -18.63 -17.95
C ARG A 121 11.48 -17.43 -17.38
N LEU A 122 11.26 -17.11 -16.10
CA LEU A 122 11.97 -16.02 -15.44
C LEU A 122 13.48 -16.24 -15.53
N SER A 123 14.21 -15.22 -15.99
CA SER A 123 15.64 -15.33 -16.26
C SER A 123 16.50 -15.28 -14.99
N TYR A 124 15.94 -14.85 -13.86
CA TYR A 124 16.68 -14.63 -12.63
C TYR A 124 16.08 -15.41 -11.45
N PRO A 125 16.90 -16.15 -10.67
CA PRO A 125 16.43 -16.88 -9.48
C PRO A 125 15.70 -15.98 -8.47
N VAL A 126 16.16 -14.74 -8.30
CA VAL A 126 15.52 -13.80 -7.37
C VAL A 126 14.11 -13.38 -7.78
N ASP A 127 13.74 -13.45 -9.06
CA ASP A 127 12.36 -13.23 -9.50
C ASP A 127 11.52 -14.52 -9.35
N VAL A 128 12.16 -15.69 -9.46
CA VAL A 128 11.52 -17.00 -9.20
C VAL A 128 11.10 -17.09 -7.74
N GLU A 129 11.96 -16.74 -6.79
CA GLU A 129 11.63 -16.70 -5.35
C GLU A 129 10.41 -15.79 -5.05
N ILE A 130 10.32 -14.64 -5.74
CA ILE A 130 9.17 -13.73 -5.62
C ILE A 130 7.90 -14.41 -6.16
N LEU A 131 7.99 -15.10 -7.30
CA LEU A 131 6.85 -15.80 -7.86
C LEU A 131 6.42 -17.01 -7.01
N GLU A 132 7.35 -17.70 -6.36
CA GLU A 132 7.04 -18.77 -5.40
C GLU A 132 6.30 -18.22 -4.18
N ASN A 133 6.72 -17.08 -3.64
CA ASN A 133 5.99 -16.39 -2.57
C ASN A 133 4.57 -16.02 -3.01
N PHE A 134 4.42 -15.53 -4.23
CA PHE A 134 3.11 -15.23 -4.80
C PHE A 134 2.24 -16.48 -4.93
N VAL A 135 2.79 -17.61 -5.38
CA VAL A 135 2.05 -18.87 -5.49
C VAL A 135 1.58 -19.35 -4.12
N ARG A 136 2.35 -19.17 -3.04
CA ARG A 136 1.87 -19.47 -1.68
C ARG A 136 0.61 -18.68 -1.30
N LEU A 137 0.54 -17.39 -1.65
CA LEU A 137 -0.68 -16.58 -1.42
C LEU A 137 -1.89 -17.09 -2.22
N VAL A 138 -1.66 -17.67 -3.41
CA VAL A 138 -2.70 -18.31 -4.22
C VAL A 138 -3.19 -19.58 -3.54
N ASP A 139 -2.27 -20.44 -3.13
CA ASP A 139 -2.58 -21.74 -2.52
C ASP A 139 -3.31 -21.59 -1.17
N GLU A 140 -2.98 -20.52 -0.42
CA GLU A 140 -3.66 -20.13 0.82
C GLU A 140 -5.03 -19.48 0.60
N GLY A 141 -5.40 -19.15 -0.65
CA GLY A 141 -6.68 -18.52 -0.97
C GLY A 141 -6.81 -17.07 -0.48
N VAL A 142 -5.70 -16.35 -0.36
CA VAL A 142 -5.63 -14.98 0.18
C VAL A 142 -5.09 -13.95 -0.82
N LEU A 143 -5.03 -14.32 -2.11
CA LEU A 143 -4.46 -13.47 -3.15
C LEU A 143 -5.24 -12.15 -3.36
N ARG A 144 -6.57 -12.22 -3.47
CA ARG A 144 -7.40 -11.04 -3.66
C ARG A 144 -7.67 -10.39 -2.31
N THR A 145 -7.09 -9.22 -2.08
CA THR A 145 -7.25 -8.46 -0.84
C THR A 145 -7.80 -7.07 -1.06
N PHE A 146 -8.34 -6.47 -0.01
CA PHE A 146 -8.65 -5.05 0.06
C PHE A 146 -7.97 -4.42 1.29
N PRO A 147 -7.47 -3.18 1.19
CA PRO A 147 -6.78 -2.55 2.30
C PRO A 147 -7.71 -1.75 3.22
N ILE A 148 -7.49 -1.86 4.53
CA ILE A 148 -7.90 -0.84 5.49
C ILE A 148 -6.63 -0.17 6.01
N ILE A 149 -6.52 1.13 5.78
CA ILE A 149 -5.29 1.90 6.01
C ILE A 149 -5.48 2.77 7.24
N ALA A 150 -4.70 2.50 8.29
CA ALA A 150 -4.63 3.32 9.48
C ALA A 150 -3.55 4.38 9.30
N LEU A 151 -3.94 5.66 9.28
CA LEU A 151 -3.06 6.80 9.04
C LEU A 151 -2.98 7.67 10.30
N ARG A 152 -1.77 7.92 10.81
CA ARG A 152 -1.58 8.96 11.81
C ARG A 152 -1.59 10.32 11.13
N HIS A 153 -2.29 11.30 11.70
CA HIS A 153 -2.21 12.67 11.20
C HIS A 153 -0.74 13.14 11.11
N ALA A 154 -0.45 14.00 10.14
CA ALA A 154 0.87 14.61 9.97
C ALA A 154 1.23 15.55 11.12
N LYS A 155 2.49 15.98 11.19
CA LYS A 155 3.02 16.80 12.28
C LYS A 155 2.22 18.11 12.46
N ALA A 156 1.52 18.23 13.57
CA ALA A 156 0.85 19.46 13.99
C ALA A 156 1.83 20.46 14.63
N LEU A 157 1.39 21.71 14.80
CA LEU A 157 2.10 22.67 15.67
C LEU A 157 2.26 22.13 17.09
N ALA A 158 3.18 22.65 17.90
CA ALA A 158 3.26 22.28 19.31
C ALA A 158 1.98 22.72 20.05
N ARG A 159 1.70 22.10 21.21
CA ARG A 159 0.51 22.47 22.00
C ARG A 159 0.65 23.87 22.59
N GLU A 160 1.85 24.21 23.06
CA GLU A 160 2.21 25.52 23.59
C GLU A 160 2.12 26.66 22.57
N ASP A 161 2.30 26.35 21.28
CA ASP A 161 2.24 27.33 20.17
C ASP A 161 0.82 27.55 19.62
N TRP A 162 -0.22 27.03 20.30
CA TRP A 162 -1.60 27.10 19.80
C TRP A 162 -2.58 27.58 20.89
N GLU A 163 -3.21 28.72 20.65
CA GLU A 163 -4.14 29.35 21.60
C GLU A 163 -5.57 28.78 21.55
N GLY A 164 -5.89 27.96 20.55
CA GLY A 164 -7.21 27.32 20.43
C GLY A 164 -7.30 25.97 21.13
N THR A 165 -8.48 25.35 21.10
CA THR A 165 -8.66 23.96 21.55
C THR A 165 -7.71 23.00 20.81
N ASP A 166 -7.24 21.92 21.46
CA ASP A 166 -6.31 20.97 20.81
C ASP A 166 -6.88 20.42 19.49
N ALA A 167 -8.20 20.16 19.42
CA ALA A 167 -8.88 19.68 18.23
C ALA A 167 -8.75 20.61 17.01
N THR A 168 -8.61 21.93 17.22
CA THR A 168 -8.47 22.91 16.13
C THR A 168 -7.03 23.11 15.66
N ARG A 169 -6.05 22.53 16.36
CA ARG A 169 -4.62 22.71 16.09
C ARG A 169 -4.25 22.29 14.66
N PRO A 170 -3.63 23.17 13.86
CA PRO A 170 -3.33 22.91 12.45
C PRO A 170 -2.05 22.12 12.25
N LEU A 171 -1.80 21.72 11.01
CA LEU A 171 -0.52 21.16 10.59
C LEU A 171 0.59 22.21 10.62
N SER A 172 1.77 21.79 11.06
CA SER A 172 3.02 22.55 10.91
C SER A 172 3.45 22.57 9.43
N PRO A 173 4.41 23.43 9.04
CA PRO A 173 4.99 23.40 7.69
C PRO A 173 5.56 22.03 7.29
N ARG A 174 6.24 21.32 8.21
CA ARG A 174 6.69 19.94 7.97
C ARG A 174 5.51 18.98 7.80
N GLY A 175 4.45 19.15 8.60
CA GLY A 175 3.24 18.34 8.49
C GLY A 175 2.52 18.49 7.15
N LYS A 176 2.53 19.69 6.54
CA LYS A 176 1.99 19.90 5.19
C LYS A 176 2.78 19.08 4.16
N LYS A 177 4.11 19.16 4.19
CA LYS A 177 4.98 18.34 3.32
C LYS A 177 4.74 16.83 3.52
N GLN A 178 4.53 16.38 4.75
CA GLN A 178 4.23 14.98 5.06
C GLN A 178 2.89 14.54 4.47
N ALA A 179 1.88 15.41 4.55
CA ALA A 179 0.56 15.14 3.97
C ALA A 179 0.63 15.04 2.44
N ASP A 180 1.47 15.85 1.79
CA ASP A 180 1.68 15.79 0.34
C ASP A 180 2.44 14.53 -0.08
N SER A 181 3.49 14.13 0.66
CA SER A 181 4.35 13.00 0.26
C SER A 181 3.69 11.63 0.38
N ILE A 182 2.63 11.49 1.17
CA ILE A 182 1.89 10.22 1.31
C ILE A 182 0.77 10.04 0.28
N VAL A 183 0.47 11.05 -0.54
CA VAL A 183 -0.63 10.96 -1.53
C VAL A 183 -0.39 9.82 -2.52
N GLY A 184 0.78 9.81 -3.15
CA GLY A 184 1.16 8.78 -4.13
C GLY A 184 1.02 7.36 -3.61
N PRO A 185 1.67 6.97 -2.50
CA PRO A 185 1.56 5.60 -2.00
C PRO A 185 0.14 5.26 -1.49
N LEU A 186 -0.64 6.21 -0.95
CA LEU A 186 -2.04 5.95 -0.58
C LEU A 186 -2.93 5.70 -1.81
N LEU A 187 -2.66 6.40 -2.92
CA LEU A 187 -3.30 6.13 -4.23
C LEU A 187 -2.89 4.75 -4.78
N ALA A 188 -1.63 4.34 -4.57
CA ALA A 188 -1.11 3.05 -5.03
C ALA A 188 -1.89 1.87 -4.43
N PHE A 189 -2.36 1.96 -3.18
CA PHE A 189 -3.23 0.96 -2.55
C PHE A 189 -4.71 1.09 -2.94
N GLY A 190 -5.04 1.93 -3.92
CA GLY A 190 -6.39 2.04 -4.47
C GLY A 190 -7.42 2.64 -3.51
N ALA A 191 -7.00 3.50 -2.57
CA ALA A 191 -7.90 4.15 -1.61
C ALA A 191 -9.14 4.76 -2.29
N ARG A 192 -10.35 4.35 -1.85
CA ARG A 192 -11.63 4.86 -2.37
C ARG A 192 -12.48 5.56 -1.33
N LYS A 193 -12.39 5.17 -0.07
CA LYS A 193 -13.12 5.79 1.03
C LYS A 193 -12.15 6.53 1.95
N LEU A 194 -12.49 7.76 2.30
CA LEU A 194 -11.72 8.60 3.20
C LEU A 194 -12.56 8.87 4.45
N ILE A 195 -12.07 8.43 5.61
CA ILE A 195 -12.67 8.67 6.91
C ILE A 195 -11.62 9.28 7.82
N SER A 196 -12.00 10.26 8.62
CA SER A 196 -11.07 10.96 9.50
C SER A 196 -11.72 11.39 10.79
N SER A 197 -10.94 11.42 11.86
CA SER A 197 -11.26 12.20 13.05
C SER A 197 -11.57 13.66 12.66
N PRO A 198 -12.54 14.32 13.32
CA PRO A 198 -12.92 15.71 13.00
C PRO A 198 -11.84 16.75 13.32
N ALA A 199 -10.81 16.40 14.08
CA ALA A 199 -9.70 17.30 14.42
C ALA A 199 -9.03 17.91 13.17
N THR A 200 -8.73 19.21 13.21
CA THR A 200 -8.17 19.98 12.08
C THR A 200 -6.93 19.32 11.49
N ARG A 201 -5.97 18.90 12.32
CA ARG A 201 -4.76 18.20 11.87
C ARG A 201 -5.05 16.93 11.08
N CYS A 202 -6.07 16.15 11.45
CA CYS A 202 -6.45 14.93 10.73
C CYS A 202 -7.07 15.29 9.36
N LEU A 203 -8.04 16.21 9.35
CA LEU A 203 -8.68 16.66 8.11
C LEU A 203 -7.69 17.31 7.14
N LYS A 204 -6.76 18.12 7.66
CA LYS A 204 -5.71 18.77 6.86
C LYS A 204 -4.69 17.77 6.32
N THR A 205 -4.39 16.69 7.05
CA THR A 205 -3.55 15.58 6.53
C THR A 205 -4.21 14.90 5.33
N MET A 206 -5.53 14.74 5.37
CA MET A 206 -6.30 14.10 4.30
C MET A 206 -6.59 15.02 3.10
N THR A 207 -6.32 16.33 3.21
CA THR A 207 -6.73 17.31 2.18
C THR A 207 -6.08 17.05 0.82
N PRO A 208 -4.76 16.82 0.70
CA PRO A 208 -4.13 16.54 -0.59
C PRO A 208 -4.68 15.26 -1.25
N LEU A 209 -4.84 14.18 -0.48
CA LEU A 209 -5.40 12.92 -0.98
C LEU A 209 -6.86 13.07 -1.42
N SER A 210 -7.66 13.82 -0.65
CA SER A 210 -9.05 14.13 -0.97
C SER A 210 -9.18 14.86 -2.30
N ALA A 211 -8.31 15.84 -2.56
CA ALA A 211 -8.24 16.57 -3.82
C ALA A 211 -7.83 15.66 -4.98
N ALA A 212 -6.77 14.85 -4.81
CA ALA A 212 -6.29 13.92 -5.85
C ALA A 212 -7.35 12.87 -6.25
N LEU A 213 -8.17 12.42 -5.29
CA LEU A 213 -9.25 11.46 -5.55
C LEU A 213 -10.56 12.11 -6.03
N GLY A 214 -10.72 13.43 -5.88
CA GLY A 214 -12.01 14.10 -6.05
C GLY A 214 -13.09 13.59 -5.08
N ARG A 215 -12.71 13.19 -3.86
CA ARG A 215 -13.61 12.57 -2.87
C ARG A 215 -13.61 13.30 -1.55
N LYS A 216 -14.79 13.54 -0.99
CA LYS A 216 -14.94 14.16 0.33
C LYS A 216 -14.48 13.22 1.45
N VAL A 217 -13.86 13.79 2.48
CA VAL A 217 -13.52 13.10 3.72
C VAL A 217 -14.74 13.05 4.62
N GLU A 218 -15.14 11.84 5.02
CA GLU A 218 -16.19 11.64 6.02
C GLU A 218 -15.60 11.84 7.43
N LYS A 219 -16.23 12.70 8.21
CA LYS A 219 -15.82 12.94 9.60
C LYS A 219 -16.46 11.87 10.49
N ASN A 220 -15.68 11.27 11.38
CA ASN A 220 -16.19 10.32 12.35
C ASN A 220 -15.57 10.58 13.73
N ALA A 221 -16.39 11.00 14.69
CA ALA A 221 -15.96 11.35 16.04
C ALA A 221 -15.53 10.12 16.87
N LEU A 222 -16.02 8.92 16.53
CA LEU A 222 -15.74 7.68 17.28
C LEU A 222 -14.27 7.25 17.20
N ILE A 223 -13.51 7.80 16.24
CA ILE A 223 -12.07 7.58 16.08
C ILE A 223 -11.26 8.86 16.38
N SER A 224 -11.80 9.79 17.16
CA SER A 224 -11.13 11.01 17.59
C SER A 224 -10.37 10.80 18.91
N GLN A 225 -9.38 11.65 19.17
CA GLN A 225 -8.64 11.64 20.44
C GLN A 225 -9.55 12.10 21.59
N ASP A 226 -10.37 13.13 21.38
CA ASP A 226 -11.29 13.64 22.41
C ASP A 226 -12.24 12.53 22.87
N ALA A 227 -12.88 11.81 21.93
CA ALA A 227 -13.74 10.68 22.27
C ALA A 227 -12.98 9.56 23.00
N TRP A 228 -11.71 9.35 22.68
CA TRP A 228 -10.86 8.35 23.33
C TRP A 228 -10.50 8.77 24.77
N GLU A 229 -10.17 10.05 24.99
CA GLU A 229 -9.89 10.62 26.31
C GLU A 229 -11.14 10.60 27.21
N ASP A 230 -12.32 10.84 26.62
CA ASP A 230 -13.61 10.82 27.32
C ASP A 230 -14.18 9.40 27.51
N GLY A 231 -13.53 8.36 26.97
CA GLY A 231 -13.99 6.97 27.08
C GLY A 231 -15.24 6.63 26.26
N VAL A 232 -15.56 7.44 25.25
CA VAL A 232 -16.73 7.30 24.35
C VAL A 232 -16.34 6.98 22.90
N SER A 233 -15.06 6.69 22.64
CA SER A 233 -14.59 6.20 21.35
C SER A 233 -15.18 4.82 21.05
N ASP A 234 -15.40 4.52 19.78
CA ASP A 234 -15.94 3.24 19.34
C ASP A 234 -15.34 2.86 17.99
N ALA A 235 -14.04 2.52 18.03
CA ALA A 235 -13.32 2.00 16.88
C ALA A 235 -13.99 0.71 16.35
N ARG A 236 -14.58 -0.11 17.23
CA ARG A 236 -15.21 -1.38 16.89
C ARG A 236 -16.33 -1.20 15.87
N THR A 237 -17.25 -0.27 16.10
CA THR A 237 -18.35 0.02 15.16
C THR A 237 -17.82 0.49 13.81
N VAL A 238 -16.84 1.40 13.81
CA VAL A 238 -16.24 1.94 12.57
C VAL A 238 -15.54 0.84 11.79
N ILE A 239 -14.65 0.08 12.44
CA ILE A 239 -13.86 -0.98 11.82
C ILE A 239 -14.73 -2.13 11.36
N GLY A 240 -15.66 -2.61 12.18
CA GLY A 240 -16.56 -3.69 11.80
C GLY A 240 -17.37 -3.34 10.54
N HIS A 241 -17.84 -2.10 10.43
CA HIS A 241 -18.50 -1.63 9.21
C HIS A 241 -17.56 -1.58 8.00
N ARG A 242 -16.31 -1.14 8.17
CA ARG A 242 -15.30 -1.11 7.10
C ARG A 242 -14.93 -2.51 6.60
N VAL A 243 -14.67 -3.45 7.49
CA VAL A 243 -14.38 -4.86 7.16
C VAL A 243 -15.53 -5.46 6.34
N ARG A 244 -16.77 -5.32 6.79
CA ARG A 244 -17.96 -5.82 6.06
C ARG A 244 -18.13 -5.18 4.69
N SER A 245 -17.75 -3.91 4.53
CA SER A 245 -17.92 -3.18 3.27
C SER A 245 -16.97 -3.63 2.16
N ARG A 246 -15.85 -4.29 2.51
CA ARG A 246 -14.79 -4.74 1.58
C ARG A 246 -14.30 -3.66 0.61
N LYS A 247 -14.19 -2.43 1.10
CA LYS A 247 -13.76 -1.26 0.31
C LYS A 247 -12.45 -0.70 0.85
N ALA A 248 -11.50 -0.46 -0.06
CA ALA A 248 -10.25 0.23 0.22
C ALA A 248 -10.51 1.57 0.95
N THR A 249 -10.12 1.65 2.22
CA THR A 249 -10.47 2.77 3.11
C THR A 249 -9.25 3.32 3.83
N VAL A 250 -9.07 4.63 3.85
CA VAL A 250 -8.11 5.35 4.70
C VAL A 250 -8.84 5.91 5.91
N LEU A 251 -8.29 5.62 7.10
CA LEU A 251 -8.75 6.07 8.41
C LEU A 251 -7.66 6.97 9.01
N CYS A 252 -7.86 8.28 9.00
CA CYS A 252 -6.92 9.22 9.63
C CYS A 252 -7.31 9.51 11.08
N SER A 253 -6.41 9.19 12.01
CA SER A 253 -6.63 9.31 13.46
C SER A 253 -5.33 9.70 14.20
N HIS A 254 -5.27 9.44 15.51
CA HIS A 254 -4.28 9.94 16.45
C HIS A 254 -3.49 8.79 17.08
N GLY A 255 -2.28 9.10 17.58
CA GLY A 255 -1.40 8.14 18.23
C GLY A 255 -2.09 7.21 19.23
N PRO A 256 -2.86 7.74 20.22
CA PRO A 256 -3.54 6.90 21.22
C PRO A 256 -4.66 6.01 20.68
N VAL A 257 -5.27 6.38 19.55
CA VAL A 257 -6.46 5.72 18.98
C VAL A 257 -6.08 4.63 17.96
N LEU A 258 -4.89 4.74 17.34
CA LEU A 258 -4.42 3.77 16.35
C LEU A 258 -4.29 2.34 16.91
N PRO A 259 -3.80 2.09 18.14
CA PRO A 259 -3.81 0.75 18.73
C PRO A 259 -5.20 0.11 18.77
N ASP A 260 -6.25 0.87 19.07
CA ASP A 260 -7.63 0.38 19.10
C ASP A 260 -8.11 0.03 17.69
N ILE A 261 -7.79 0.87 16.69
CA ILE A 261 -8.11 0.59 15.29
C ILE A 261 -7.48 -0.73 14.82
N LEU A 262 -6.19 -0.96 15.10
CA LEU A 262 -5.49 -2.18 14.72
C LEU A 262 -5.99 -3.41 15.51
N SER A 263 -6.31 -3.23 16.79
CA SER A 263 -6.87 -4.29 17.63
C SER A 263 -8.25 -4.72 17.16
N GLU A 264 -9.11 -3.76 16.80
CA GLU A 264 -10.45 -4.05 16.27
C GLU A 264 -10.39 -4.67 14.88
N LEU A 265 -9.38 -4.36 14.05
CA LEU A 265 -9.14 -5.06 12.79
C LEU A 265 -8.80 -6.54 13.03
N ALA A 266 -7.93 -6.82 14.00
CA ALA A 266 -7.59 -8.18 14.38
C ALA A 266 -8.82 -8.94 14.93
N LEU A 267 -9.57 -8.33 15.83
CA LEU A 267 -10.79 -8.92 16.41
C LEU A 267 -11.87 -9.18 15.35
N ALA A 268 -12.13 -8.21 14.47
CA ALA A 268 -13.15 -8.33 13.42
C ALA A 268 -12.83 -9.40 12.37
N THR A 269 -11.58 -9.86 12.30
CA THR A 269 -11.10 -10.85 11.33
C THR A 269 -10.71 -12.17 11.99
N GLY A 270 -10.83 -12.29 13.31
CA GLY A 270 -10.41 -13.49 14.06
C GLY A 270 -8.90 -13.67 14.15
N THR A 271 -8.12 -12.63 13.89
CA THR A 271 -6.65 -12.68 13.93
C THR A 271 -6.15 -12.70 15.36
N LEU A 272 -5.21 -13.60 15.67
CA LEU A 272 -4.52 -13.60 16.96
C LEU A 272 -3.75 -12.29 17.17
N ARG A 273 -3.98 -11.67 18.32
CA ARG A 273 -3.29 -10.45 18.72
C ARG A 273 -1.85 -10.78 19.09
N GLY A 274 -0.92 -9.95 18.67
CA GLY A 274 0.50 -10.08 18.98
C GLY A 274 1.22 -8.74 18.92
N SER A 275 2.52 -8.76 19.24
CA SER A 275 3.37 -7.55 19.27
C SER A 275 3.42 -6.81 17.94
N TYR A 276 3.24 -7.51 16.82
CA TYR A 276 3.21 -6.92 15.47
C TYR A 276 2.13 -5.84 15.29
N LEU A 277 0.97 -5.97 15.97
CA LEU A 277 -0.07 -4.93 15.97
C LEU A 277 0.39 -3.66 16.69
N GLY A 278 1.12 -3.82 17.78
CA GLY A 278 1.76 -2.72 18.51
C GLY A 278 2.71 -1.96 17.59
N SER A 279 3.61 -2.67 16.91
CA SER A 279 4.54 -2.08 15.94
C SER A 279 3.83 -1.38 14.77
N ALA A 280 2.74 -1.95 14.25
CA ALA A 280 1.95 -1.35 13.18
C ALA A 280 1.16 -0.10 13.64
N SER A 281 0.73 -0.05 14.90
CA SER A 281 0.01 1.11 15.44
C SER A 281 0.92 2.24 15.93
N ALA A 282 2.19 1.95 16.21
CA ALA A 282 3.21 2.90 16.67
C ALA A 282 3.74 3.81 15.54
N LEU A 283 2.83 4.43 14.82
CA LEU A 283 3.10 5.28 13.66
C LEU A 283 3.66 6.63 14.10
N GLU A 284 4.72 7.11 13.45
CA GLU A 284 5.11 8.52 13.56
C GLU A 284 4.14 9.45 12.81
N PRO A 285 4.13 10.78 13.06
CA PRO A 285 3.20 11.68 12.37
C PRO A 285 3.35 11.60 10.85
N GLY A 286 2.23 11.35 10.15
CA GLY A 286 2.17 11.19 8.70
C GLY A 286 2.48 9.77 8.22
N ALA A 287 2.90 8.84 9.09
CA ALA A 287 3.05 7.44 8.73
C ALA A 287 1.71 6.70 8.73
N PHE A 288 1.63 5.62 7.97
CA PHE A 288 0.44 4.78 7.88
C PHE A 288 0.78 3.29 7.83
N SER A 289 -0.17 2.46 8.27
CA SER A 289 -0.15 1.02 8.06
C SER A 289 -1.27 0.60 7.14
N VAL A 290 -0.95 -0.25 6.17
CA VAL A 290 -1.91 -0.89 5.26
C VAL A 290 -2.17 -2.29 5.79
N VAL A 291 -3.42 -2.57 6.15
CA VAL A 291 -3.87 -3.88 6.60
C VAL A 291 -4.63 -4.55 5.47
N HIS A 292 -4.06 -5.63 4.92
CA HIS A 292 -4.67 -6.39 3.83
C HIS A 292 -5.58 -7.47 4.38
N LEU A 293 -6.86 -7.42 3.97
CA LEU A 293 -7.86 -8.41 4.33
C LEU A 293 -8.31 -9.15 3.08
N SER A 294 -8.52 -10.47 3.18
CA SER A 294 -8.98 -11.27 2.04
C SER A 294 -10.41 -10.89 1.65
N VAL A 295 -10.61 -10.70 0.33
CA VAL A 295 -11.95 -10.51 -0.25
C VAL A 295 -12.70 -11.83 -0.22
N ASP A 296 -12.02 -12.90 -0.64
CA ASP A 296 -12.60 -14.20 -0.93
C ASP A 296 -12.71 -15.09 0.32
N ASN A 297 -11.82 -14.89 1.31
CA ASN A 297 -11.81 -15.65 2.56
C ASN A 297 -11.74 -14.72 3.80
N PRO A 298 -12.85 -14.08 4.21
CA PRO A 298 -12.85 -13.14 5.34
C PRO A 298 -12.42 -13.73 6.70
N GLY A 299 -12.47 -15.07 6.83
CA GLY A 299 -12.04 -15.79 8.03
C GLY A 299 -10.54 -16.09 8.10
N SER A 300 -9.75 -15.72 7.08
CA SER A 300 -8.30 -15.95 7.05
C SER A 300 -7.51 -15.02 7.99
N GLY A 301 -8.18 -14.15 8.74
CA GLY A 301 -7.51 -13.10 9.49
C GLY A 301 -6.93 -11.99 8.61
N ILE A 302 -6.05 -11.20 9.22
CA ILE A 302 -5.21 -10.22 8.54
C ILE A 302 -4.17 -10.98 7.71
N VAL A 303 -4.19 -10.78 6.40
CA VAL A 303 -3.28 -11.43 5.45
C VAL A 303 -1.88 -10.84 5.57
N ALA A 304 -1.80 -9.52 5.66
CA ALA A 304 -0.54 -8.81 5.83
C ALA A 304 -0.75 -7.42 6.44
N ILE A 305 0.28 -6.92 7.11
CA ILE A 305 0.39 -5.52 7.52
C ILE A 305 1.72 -4.98 7.03
N GLU A 306 1.68 -3.82 6.40
CA GLU A 306 2.87 -3.08 5.98
C GLU A 306 2.80 -1.64 6.48
N THR A 307 3.93 -1.08 6.93
CA THR A 307 4.02 0.24 7.53
C THR A 307 4.92 1.13 6.71
N HIS A 308 4.45 2.35 6.45
CA HIS A 308 5.10 3.32 5.57
C HIS A 308 5.30 4.65 6.29
N ALA A 309 6.54 5.12 6.30
CA ALA A 309 6.93 6.41 6.84
C ALA A 309 6.94 7.50 5.74
N PRO A 310 6.51 8.73 6.02
CA PRO A 310 6.50 9.81 5.04
C PRO A 310 7.94 10.22 4.68
N LYS A 311 8.24 10.37 3.38
CA LYS A 311 9.52 10.93 2.93
C LYS A 311 9.42 12.45 2.86
N VAL A 312 10.12 13.16 3.77
CA VAL A 312 10.12 14.64 3.90
C VAL A 312 11.39 15.24 4.47
#